data_AF-A0A7X6PIJ6-F1
#
_entry.id   AF-A0A7X6PIJ6-F1
#
_cell.length_a   1.000
_cell.length_b   1.000
_cell.length_c   1.000
_cell.angle_alpha   90.00
_cell.angle_beta   90.00
_cell.angle_gamma   90.00
#
_symmetry.space_group_name_H-M   'P 1'
#
loop_
_entity.id
_entity.type
_entity.pdbx_description
1 polymer ?
#
loop_
_entity_poly.entity_id
_entity_poly.type
_entity_poly.pdbx_seq_one_letter_code
_entity_poly.pdbx_strand_id
1 'polypeptide(L)'
;MKKIIVKTLAASMVVAGTFGVSAALKAQTAAEQYVPLLTYRTGSFAPLGIAWGDGKIDYLELVNAQGGINGVKIRFEECETAYATDRGVECYERMKHAHGGAASFDTQSTGITFAVTDRAPDDKVVVQTTG
;
A
#
# COMPACT_ATOMS: atom_id res chain seq x y z
N MET A 1 76.37 14.13 -27.50
CA MET A 1 75.11 13.79 -28.23
C MET A 1 74.33 12.84 -27.33
N LYS A 2 73.13 13.07 -26.78
CA LYS A 2 72.14 14.13 -26.79
C LYS A 2 71.67 14.29 -25.33
N LYS A 3 71.64 15.53 -24.81
CA LYS A 3 70.76 15.91 -23.70
C LYS A 3 69.35 16.06 -24.30
N ILE A 4 68.30 15.77 -23.55
CA ILE A 4 67.11 16.62 -23.36
C ILE A 4 66.18 15.95 -22.35
N ILE A 5 65.99 16.68 -21.25
CA ILE A 5 64.97 16.56 -20.22
C ILE A 5 63.69 17.17 -20.78
N VAL A 6 62.53 16.51 -20.67
CA VAL A 6 61.23 17.21 -20.66
C VAL A 6 60.28 16.47 -19.70
N LYS A 7 60.11 17.06 -18.52
CA LYS A 7 58.95 16.85 -17.65
C LYS A 7 57.73 17.55 -18.30
N THR A 8 56.54 17.10 -17.90
CA THR A 8 55.23 17.77 -18.03
C THR A 8 54.63 17.92 -19.43
N LEU A 9 53.68 17.05 -19.76
CA LEU A 9 52.43 17.43 -20.42
C LEU A 9 51.26 16.77 -19.69
N ALA A 10 50.65 17.53 -18.79
CA ALA A 10 49.25 17.36 -18.42
C ALA A 10 48.45 18.25 -19.38
N ALA A 11 47.50 17.68 -20.14
CA ALA A 11 46.36 18.42 -20.68
C ALA A 11 45.34 17.45 -21.32
N SER A 12 44.13 17.48 -20.76
CA SER A 12 42.86 17.38 -21.49
C SER A 12 42.38 16.00 -21.95
N MET A 13 41.60 15.33 -21.08
CA MET A 13 40.47 14.52 -21.54
C MET A 13 39.19 15.09 -20.93
N VAL A 14 38.53 15.90 -21.76
CA VAL A 14 37.29 16.63 -21.52
C VAL A 14 36.12 15.67 -21.75
N VAL A 15 35.22 15.59 -20.75
CA VAL A 15 33.77 15.34 -20.87
C VAL A 15 33.34 14.06 -21.59
N ALA A 16 33.16 12.98 -20.82
CA ALA A 16 32.30 11.85 -21.19
C ALA A 16 31.48 11.31 -19.99
N GLY A 17 31.25 12.13 -18.95
CA GLY A 17 30.57 11.70 -17.72
C GLY A 17 29.08 12.03 -17.63
N THR A 18 28.52 12.81 -18.56
CA THR A 18 27.17 13.41 -18.38
C THR A 18 26.03 12.67 -19.09
N PHE A 19 26.27 11.56 -19.79
CA PHE A 19 25.21 10.80 -20.48
C PHE A 19 24.76 9.52 -19.76
N GLY A 20 25.36 9.17 -18.61
CA GLY A 20 25.09 7.90 -17.93
C GLY A 20 24.04 7.91 -16.83
N VAL A 21 23.59 9.08 -16.35
CA VAL A 21 22.70 9.17 -15.17
C VAL A 21 21.21 9.25 -15.55
N SER A 22 20.88 9.40 -16.83
CA SER A 22 19.49 9.60 -17.28
C SER A 22 18.72 8.32 -17.61
N ALA A 23 19.32 7.14 -17.47
CA ALA A 23 18.71 5.87 -17.93
C ALA A 23 18.02 5.02 -16.84
N ALA A 24 17.81 5.54 -15.63
CA ALA A 24 17.18 4.77 -14.56
C ALA A 24 16.13 5.50 -13.71
N LEU A 25 15.57 6.62 -14.17
CA LEU A 25 14.19 6.92 -13.79
C LEU A 25 13.28 6.01 -14.61
N LYS A 26 13.27 4.72 -14.26
CA LYS A 26 12.02 3.98 -14.41
C LYS A 26 11.02 4.85 -13.64
N ALA A 27 10.01 5.35 -14.32
CA ALA A 27 8.83 5.84 -13.65
C ALA A 27 8.35 4.66 -12.81
N GLN A 28 8.77 4.62 -11.54
CA GLN A 28 8.20 3.77 -10.52
C GLN A 28 6.75 4.20 -10.56
N THR A 29 5.88 3.40 -11.18
CA THR A 29 4.44 3.49 -10.92
C THR A 29 4.35 3.63 -9.42
N ALA A 30 3.90 4.78 -8.93
CA ALA A 30 3.97 5.11 -7.50
C ALA A 30 3.36 3.92 -6.78
N ALA A 31 4.19 3.14 -6.08
CA ALA A 31 3.73 1.92 -5.45
C ALA A 31 2.64 2.37 -4.48
N GLU A 32 1.45 1.81 -4.60
CA GLU A 32 0.34 2.09 -3.69
C GLU A 32 0.25 0.95 -2.69
N GLN A 33 -0.01 1.28 -1.43
CA GLN A 33 -0.35 0.28 -0.43
C GLN A 33 -1.85 0.06 -0.44
N TYR A 34 -2.29 -1.18 -0.70
CA TYR A 34 -3.71 -1.51 -0.67
C TYR A 34 -4.22 -1.79 0.75
N VAL A 35 -5.32 -1.14 1.13
CA VAL A 35 -6.00 -1.27 2.42
C VAL A 35 -7.49 -1.50 2.16
N PRO A 36 -7.98 -2.75 2.14
CA PRO A 36 -9.41 -3.02 2.00
C PRO A 36 -10.17 -2.62 3.27
N LEU A 37 -11.39 -2.13 3.10
CA LEU A 37 -12.25 -1.72 4.21
C LEU A 37 -13.52 -2.57 4.25
N LEU A 38 -13.65 -3.43 5.28
CA LEU A 38 -14.89 -4.14 5.55
C LEU A 38 -15.82 -3.19 6.31
N THR A 39 -16.75 -2.58 5.59
CA THR A 39 -17.73 -1.66 6.17
C THR A 39 -19.08 -2.36 6.37
N TYR A 40 -19.92 -1.79 7.23
CA TYR A 40 -21.26 -2.30 7.53
C TYR A 40 -22.20 -1.12 7.71
N ARG A 41 -22.50 -0.48 6.59
CA ARG A 41 -23.35 0.72 6.51
C ARG A 41 -24.83 0.37 6.44
N THR A 42 -25.15 -0.91 6.28
CA THR A 42 -26.52 -1.42 6.21
C THR A 42 -26.78 -2.47 7.29
N GLY A 43 -28.05 -2.82 7.50
CA GLY A 43 -28.45 -3.80 8.51
C GLY A 43 -28.56 -3.22 9.93
N SER A 44 -28.75 -4.10 10.92
CA SER A 44 -29.05 -3.71 12.31
C SER A 44 -27.90 -3.01 13.03
N PHE A 45 -26.66 -3.23 12.58
CA PHE A 45 -25.45 -2.62 13.17
C PHE A 45 -24.99 -1.34 12.44
N ALA A 46 -25.72 -0.90 11.41
CA ALA A 46 -25.41 0.30 10.63
C ALA A 46 -25.12 1.57 11.46
N PRO A 47 -25.84 1.86 12.58
CA PRO A 47 -25.56 3.04 13.39
C PRO A 47 -24.12 3.13 13.92
N LEU A 48 -23.43 1.99 14.07
CA LEU A 48 -22.03 1.93 14.49
C LEU A 48 -21.09 1.98 13.27
N GLY A 49 -21.43 1.24 12.20
CA GLY A 49 -20.56 1.08 11.03
C GLY A 49 -20.47 2.30 10.12
N ILE A 50 -21.53 3.12 10.05
CA ILE A 50 -21.53 4.31 9.19
C ILE A 50 -20.44 5.29 9.64
N ALA A 51 -20.45 5.71 10.92
CA ALA A 51 -19.49 6.68 11.44
C ALA A 51 -18.05 6.14 11.40
N TRP A 52 -17.86 4.84 11.64
CA TRP A 52 -16.55 4.19 11.51
C TRP A 52 -16.04 4.22 10.06
N GLY A 53 -16.88 3.85 9.10
CA GLY A 53 -16.53 3.83 7.68
C GLY A 53 -16.18 5.21 7.17
N ASP A 54 -16.99 6.22 7.49
CA ASP A 54 -16.75 7.62 7.11
C ASP A 54 -15.44 8.14 7.70
N GLY A 55 -15.23 7.96 9.01
CA GLY A 55 -13.99 8.39 9.67
C GLY A 55 -12.74 7.69 9.14
N LYS A 56 -12.85 6.41 8.77
CA LYS A 56 -11.73 5.67 8.17
C LYS A 56 -11.38 6.21 6.80
N ILE A 57 -12.37 6.43 5.94
CA ILE A 57 -12.17 6.96 4.58
C ILE A 57 -11.60 8.37 4.64
N ASP A 58 -12.22 9.27 5.41
CA ASP A 58 -11.74 10.64 5.60
C ASP A 58 -10.27 10.66 6.05
N TYR A 59 -9.90 9.75 6.96
CA TYR A 59 -8.52 9.64 7.42
C TYR A 59 -7.56 9.15 6.32
N LEU A 60 -7.93 8.12 5.55
CA LEU A 60 -7.09 7.63 4.45
C LEU A 60 -6.94 8.67 3.34
N GLU A 61 -8.00 9.41 3.04
CA GLU A 61 -7.97 10.53 2.10
C GLU A 61 -7.07 11.66 2.61
N LEU A 62 -7.14 12.02 3.89
CA LEU A 62 -6.26 13.00 4.51
C LEU A 62 -4.79 12.56 4.43
N VAL A 63 -4.48 11.31 4.79
CA VAL A 63 -3.11 10.75 4.69
C VAL A 63 -2.60 10.84 3.27
N ASN A 64 -3.44 10.47 2.30
CA ASN A 64 -3.11 10.62 0.88
C ASN A 64 -2.89 12.08 0.51
N ALA A 65 -3.76 13.01 0.89
CA ALA A 65 -3.60 14.44 0.61
C ALA A 65 -2.28 15.00 1.18
N GLN A 66 -1.80 14.46 2.30
CA GLN A 66 -0.53 14.81 2.94
C GLN A 66 0.71 14.13 2.31
N GLY A 67 0.55 13.42 1.20
CA GLY A 67 1.66 12.78 0.49
C GLY A 67 1.76 11.26 0.68
N GLY A 68 0.84 10.67 1.45
CA GLY A 68 0.88 9.25 1.79
C GLY A 68 1.88 8.94 2.90
N ILE A 69 2.16 7.65 3.10
CA ILE A 69 3.13 7.18 4.10
C ILE A 69 4.49 7.06 3.43
N ASN A 70 5.46 7.90 3.81
CA ASN A 70 6.78 7.95 3.18
C ASN A 70 6.74 8.13 1.64
N GLY A 71 5.73 8.86 1.13
CA GLY A 71 5.52 9.07 -0.30
C GLY A 71 4.73 7.97 -1.01
N VAL A 72 4.34 6.88 -0.32
CA VAL A 72 3.47 5.82 -0.83
C VAL A 72 2.01 6.14 -0.54
N LYS A 73 1.19 6.27 -1.59
CA LYS A 73 -0.25 6.49 -1.45
C LYS A 73 -0.95 5.20 -1.03
N ILE A 74 -2.06 5.36 -0.32
CA ILE A 74 -2.94 4.27 0.08
C ILE A 74 -4.03 4.14 -0.98
N ARG A 75 -4.14 2.95 -1.57
CA ARG A 75 -5.33 2.55 -2.33
C ARG A 75 -6.29 1.88 -1.37
N PHE A 76 -7.54 2.29 -1.35
CA PHE A 76 -8.57 1.64 -0.54
C PHE A 76 -9.84 1.48 -1.35
N GLU A 77 -10.62 0.45 -1.00
CA GLU A 77 -11.97 0.26 -1.48
C GLU A 77 -12.81 -0.32 -0.36
N GLU A 78 -14.10 0.01 -0.35
CA GLU A 78 -15.05 -0.52 0.61
C GLU A 78 -15.66 -1.84 0.12
N CYS A 79 -15.98 -2.70 1.09
CA CYS A 79 -16.83 -3.86 0.89
C CYS A 79 -17.91 -3.90 1.97
N GLU A 80 -19.17 -3.75 1.55
CA GLU A 80 -20.32 -3.73 2.43
C GLU A 80 -20.67 -5.14 2.90
N THR A 81 -20.50 -5.38 4.19
CA THR A 81 -20.76 -6.67 4.84
C THR A 81 -22.16 -6.76 5.46
N ALA A 82 -22.80 -5.63 5.75
CA ALA A 82 -23.97 -5.53 6.65
C ALA A 82 -23.80 -6.27 7.98
N TYR A 83 -22.56 -6.40 8.44
CA TYR A 83 -22.18 -7.19 9.61
C TYR A 83 -22.43 -8.71 9.47
N ALA A 84 -22.75 -9.19 8.26
CA ALA A 84 -23.04 -10.58 7.97
C ALA A 84 -21.76 -11.37 7.68
N THR A 85 -21.65 -12.57 8.29
CA THR A 85 -20.43 -13.39 8.24
C THR A 85 -20.10 -13.89 6.84
N ASP A 86 -21.11 -14.37 6.11
CA ASP A 86 -20.96 -14.86 4.73
C ASP A 86 -20.43 -13.78 3.79
N ARG A 87 -20.97 -12.57 3.88
CA ARG A 87 -20.49 -11.40 3.11
C ARG A 87 -19.10 -10.98 3.53
N GLY A 88 -18.78 -10.98 4.82
CA GLY A 88 -17.43 -10.70 5.28
C GLY A 88 -16.37 -11.66 4.74
N VAL A 89 -16.72 -12.96 4.67
CA VAL A 89 -15.84 -13.98 4.05
C VAL A 89 -15.69 -13.73 2.55
N GLU A 90 -16.77 -13.41 1.83
CA GLU A 90 -16.68 -13.04 0.41
C GLU A 90 -15.75 -11.83 0.21
N CYS A 91 -15.96 -10.76 0.97
CA CYS A 91 -15.11 -9.57 0.95
C CYS A 91 -13.63 -9.93 1.16
N TYR A 92 -13.34 -10.74 2.17
CA TYR A 92 -11.99 -11.20 2.48
C TYR A 92 -11.36 -11.97 1.31
N GLU A 93 -12.05 -12.99 0.79
CA GLU A 93 -11.53 -13.85 -0.28
C GLU A 93 -11.30 -13.07 -1.59
N ARG A 94 -12.20 -12.12 -1.91
CA ARG A 94 -12.07 -11.29 -3.10
C ARG A 94 -10.91 -10.30 -3.00
N MET A 95 -10.72 -9.70 -1.82
CA MET A 95 -9.78 -8.58 -1.66
C MET A 95 -8.38 -9.00 -1.20
N LYS A 96 -8.19 -10.19 -0.60
CA LYS A 96 -6.92 -10.53 0.08
C LYS A 96 -5.65 -10.41 -0.78
N HIS A 97 -5.75 -10.69 -2.07
CA HIS A 97 -4.62 -10.57 -3.02
C HIS A 97 -4.87 -9.52 -4.12
N ALA A 98 -5.94 -8.73 -3.99
CA ALA A 98 -6.20 -7.64 -4.91
C ALA A 98 -5.10 -6.57 -4.80
N HIS A 99 -4.84 -5.87 -5.90
CA HIS A 99 -3.92 -4.73 -5.95
C HIS A 99 -2.50 -4.98 -5.39
N GLY A 100 -2.00 -6.21 -5.47
CA GLY A 100 -0.67 -6.58 -4.95
C GLY A 100 -0.68 -7.06 -3.50
N GLY A 101 -1.85 -7.21 -2.87
CA GLY A 101 -2.02 -7.76 -1.53
C GLY A 101 -2.56 -6.72 -0.53
N ALA A 102 -3.52 -7.16 0.29
CA ALA A 102 -4.03 -6.35 1.38
C ALA A 102 -2.96 -6.14 2.47
N ALA A 103 -2.82 -4.91 2.97
CA ALA A 103 -1.95 -4.62 4.12
C ALA A 103 -2.41 -5.38 5.38
N SER A 104 -3.72 -5.37 5.60
CA SER A 104 -4.40 -6.00 6.74
C SER A 104 -5.90 -5.97 6.52
N PHE A 105 -6.64 -6.87 7.16
CA PHE A 105 -8.08 -6.79 7.31
C PHE A 105 -8.44 -6.41 8.73
N ASP A 106 -9.20 -5.33 8.87
CA ASP A 106 -9.97 -5.04 10.07
C ASP A 106 -11.41 -5.52 9.83
N THR A 107 -11.77 -6.62 10.49
CA THR A 107 -13.01 -7.36 10.20
C THR A 107 -14.25 -6.72 10.79
N GLN A 108 -14.10 -5.87 11.82
CA GLN A 108 -15.18 -5.17 12.52
C GLN A 108 -16.32 -6.03 13.11
N SER A 109 -16.31 -7.35 12.91
CA SER A 109 -17.35 -8.30 13.34
C SER A 109 -16.72 -9.56 13.90
N THR A 110 -17.15 -9.95 15.10
CA THR A 110 -16.70 -11.18 15.76
C THR A 110 -16.90 -12.42 14.89
N GLY A 111 -18.05 -12.50 14.20
CA GLY A 111 -18.38 -13.63 13.32
C GLY A 111 -17.44 -13.69 12.10
N ILE A 112 -17.17 -12.54 11.47
CA ILE A 112 -16.23 -12.47 10.34
C ILE A 112 -14.82 -12.83 10.81
N THR A 113 -14.36 -12.27 11.94
CA THR A 113 -13.05 -12.59 12.53
C THR A 113 -12.86 -14.09 12.66
N PHE A 114 -13.75 -14.78 13.38
CA PHE A 114 -13.60 -16.21 13.59
C PHE A 114 -13.67 -17.01 12.29
N ALA A 115 -14.45 -16.57 11.30
CA ALA A 115 -14.56 -17.26 10.03
C ALA A 115 -13.26 -17.21 9.17
N VAL A 116 -12.43 -16.19 9.34
CA VAL A 116 -11.19 -16.01 8.56
C VAL A 116 -9.91 -16.31 9.34
N THR A 117 -9.95 -16.30 10.67
CA THR A 117 -8.77 -16.46 11.54
C THR A 117 -7.93 -17.69 11.20
N ASP A 118 -8.55 -18.86 11.04
CA ASP A 118 -7.80 -20.11 10.80
C ASP A 118 -7.17 -20.16 9.40
N ARG A 119 -7.68 -19.36 8.46
CA ARG A 119 -7.19 -19.30 7.07
C ARG A 119 -6.14 -18.24 6.85
N ALA A 120 -6.21 -17.13 7.60
CA ALA A 120 -5.32 -15.99 7.45
C ALA A 120 -3.81 -16.34 7.49
N PRO A 121 -3.33 -17.27 8.35
CA PRO A 121 -1.92 -17.71 8.33
C PRO A 121 -1.51 -18.43 7.06
N ASP A 122 -2.40 -19.21 6.45
CA ASP A 122 -2.15 -19.93 5.20
C ASP A 122 -2.18 -18.96 4.01
N ASP A 123 -3.13 -18.04 4.02
CA ASP A 123 -3.25 -16.96 3.03
C ASP A 123 -2.12 -15.91 3.14
N LYS A 124 -1.35 -15.91 4.25
CA LYS A 124 -0.33 -14.88 4.55
C LYS A 124 -0.92 -13.47 4.62
N VAL A 125 -2.11 -13.35 5.19
CA VAL A 125 -2.84 -12.10 5.35
C VAL A 125 -2.92 -11.74 6.83
N VAL A 126 -2.69 -10.47 7.17
CA VAL A 126 -2.87 -9.99 8.54
C VAL A 126 -4.35 -9.72 8.78
N VAL A 127 -4.92 -10.32 9.82
CA VAL A 127 -6.24 -9.97 10.34
C VAL A 127 -6.05 -9.31 11.70
N GLN A 128 -6.66 -8.15 11.90
CA GLN A 128 -6.59 -7.39 13.14
C GLN A 128 -7.99 -7.10 13.66
N THR A 129 -8.12 -7.06 14.98
CA THR A 129 -9.35 -6.70 15.66
C THR A 129 -9.08 -5.49 16.55
N THR A 130 -9.80 -4.40 16.34
CA THR A 130 -9.76 -3.24 17.24
C THR A 130 -10.70 -3.49 18.42
N GLY A 131 -10.17 -3.53 19.64
CA GLY A 131 -10.91 -3.83 20.87
C GLY A 131 -11.79 -2.70 21.37
#